data_AF-A0AA38VGU1-F1
#
_entry.id   AF-A0AA38VGU1-F1
#
_cell.length_a   1.000
_cell.length_b   1.000
_cell.length_c   1.000
_cell.angle_alpha   90.00
_cell.angle_beta   90.00
_cell.angle_gamma   90.00
#
_symmetry.space_group_name_H-M   'P 1'
#
loop_
_entity.id
_entity.type
_entity.pdbx_description
1 polymer ?
#
loop_
_entity_poly.entity_id
_entity_poly.type
_entity_poly.pdbx_seq_one_letter_code
_entity_poly.pdbx_strand_id
1 'polypeptide(L)'
;MRTTLSAGQLATLALSLTPLASALSWPRWLPDIDSLIVRQDDSSSSNSTSDTSSETSSGATTTGKTPPKVTTTNLNNAGVTTTGKDGNNTTAAPTHTQFPAQDAAGNVVMVTPAATAQGTNLYKIGDTVTWGWNYTNLQGTPTAIDVLVSIQTLSSTYTLTQNMTFETPAVFKWDTQQYNDEHVGDQLPTDQYTLVIYDSDGSPKSTAEAGYLAPFSGFKFGLYEPRKAVPIDQWQCATCTTSLGSTERRAIGMAAAMSAVTVLSFTWFVVGFGGLV
;
A
#
# COMPACT_ATOMS: atom_id res chain seq x y z
N MET A 1 -6.30 -32.54 75.93
CA MET A 1 -5.02 -32.91 75.28
C MET A 1 -4.85 -32.02 74.05
N ARG A 2 -3.75 -31.26 74.00
CA ARG A 2 -3.46 -30.31 72.91
C ARG A 2 -2.71 -31.04 71.81
N THR A 3 -3.28 -31.12 70.61
CA THR A 3 -2.57 -31.64 69.43
C THR A 3 -1.67 -30.53 68.88
N THR A 4 -0.38 -30.63 69.19
CA THR A 4 0.68 -29.83 68.58
C THR A 4 0.84 -30.27 67.12
N LEU A 5 0.32 -29.48 66.19
CA LEU A 5 0.64 -29.62 64.77
C LEU A 5 2.12 -29.25 64.59
N SER A 6 2.92 -30.20 64.12
CA SER A 6 4.35 -30.05 63.88
C SER A 6 4.59 -29.03 62.77
N ALA A 7 5.53 -28.10 62.99
CA ALA A 7 5.95 -27.07 62.03
C ALA A 7 6.37 -27.63 60.65
N GLY A 8 6.69 -28.92 60.56
CA GLY A 8 7.00 -29.60 59.30
C GLY A 8 5.80 -29.76 58.36
N GLN A 9 4.56 -29.82 58.87
CA GLN A 9 3.37 -30.00 58.03
C GLN A 9 2.83 -28.68 57.43
N LEU A 10 3.23 -27.52 57.98
CA LEU A 10 2.95 -26.22 57.37
C LEU A 10 3.95 -25.85 56.27
N ALA A 11 5.20 -26.34 56.37
CA ALA A 11 6.23 -26.08 55.37
C ALA A 11 5.97 -26.82 54.03
N THR A 12 5.33 -27.99 54.05
CA THR A 12 5.02 -28.76 52.84
C THR A 12 3.82 -28.23 52.06
N LEU A 13 2.90 -27.50 52.71
CA LEU A 13 1.79 -26.79 52.07
C LEU A 13 2.20 -25.46 51.44
N ALA A 14 3.28 -24.83 51.94
CA ALA A 14 3.78 -23.56 51.41
C ALA A 14 4.67 -23.72 50.16
N LEU A 15 5.27 -24.90 49.93
CA LEU A 15 6.15 -25.14 48.78
C LEU A 15 5.43 -25.60 47.49
N SER A 16 4.12 -25.87 47.53
CA SER A 16 3.36 -26.36 46.37
C SER A 16 2.58 -25.28 45.61
N LEU A 17 2.69 -24.00 45.98
CA LEU A 17 1.99 -22.87 45.32
C LEU A 17 2.89 -21.93 44.48
N THR A 18 4.12 -22.31 44.15
CA THR A 18 4.99 -21.51 43.25
C THR A 18 5.56 -22.41 42.16
N PRO A 19 4.95 -22.37 40.95
CA PRO A 19 5.40 -21.39 39.96
C PRO A 19 4.27 -20.89 39.04
N LEU A 20 3.67 -19.74 39.34
CA LEU A 20 2.78 -19.01 38.42
C LEU A 20 2.98 -17.48 38.49
N ALA A 21 4.21 -17.02 38.78
CA ALA A 21 4.54 -15.59 38.84
C ALA A 21 5.70 -15.17 37.91
N SER A 22 5.99 -15.95 36.86
CA SER A 22 6.99 -15.60 35.83
C SER A 22 6.43 -15.50 34.41
N ALA A 23 5.11 -15.51 34.25
CA ALA A 23 4.45 -15.04 33.04
C ALA A 23 3.61 -13.80 33.42
N LEU A 24 3.82 -12.68 32.73
CA LEU A 24 3.17 -11.36 32.88
C LEU A 24 3.93 -10.26 33.66
N SER A 25 5.25 -10.30 33.79
CA SER A 25 6.01 -9.04 33.86
C SER A 25 6.53 -8.70 32.46
N TRP A 26 5.70 -7.97 31.70
CA TRP A 26 6.18 -7.28 30.51
C TRP A 26 7.44 -6.48 30.86
N PRO A 27 8.54 -6.58 30.08
CA PRO A 27 9.74 -5.84 30.39
C PRO A 27 9.47 -4.32 30.31
N ARG A 28 9.86 -3.58 31.36
CA ARG A 28 9.58 -2.13 31.56
C ARG A 28 10.23 -1.15 30.55
N TRP A 29 10.89 -1.66 29.53
CA TRP A 29 11.54 -0.88 28.47
C TRP A 29 10.63 -0.56 27.27
N LEU A 30 9.41 -1.09 27.24
CA LEU A 30 8.41 -0.78 26.22
C LEU A 30 7.36 0.19 26.79
N PRO A 31 6.97 1.25 26.07
CA PRO A 31 5.92 2.16 26.51
C PRO A 31 4.56 1.46 26.58
N ASP A 32 3.72 1.90 27.51
CA ASP A 32 2.39 1.32 27.76
C ASP A 32 1.52 1.37 26.49
N ILE A 33 0.89 0.23 26.20
CA ILE A 33 0.06 -0.03 25.00
C ILE A 33 -1.18 0.87 24.89
N ASP A 34 -1.53 1.63 25.93
CA ASP A 34 -2.62 2.63 25.91
C ASP A 34 -2.19 3.97 25.29
N SER A 35 -0.91 4.16 24.95
CA SER A 35 -0.42 5.39 24.28
C SER A 35 -0.49 5.34 22.75
N LEU A 36 -0.85 4.20 22.15
CA LEU A 36 -0.85 3.97 20.70
C LEU A 36 -2.22 4.12 20.02
N ILE A 37 -3.23 4.64 20.72
CA ILE A 37 -4.55 4.96 20.15
C ILE A 37 -4.84 6.44 20.38
N VAL A 38 -4.37 7.29 19.45
CA VAL A 38 -4.93 8.64 19.30
C VAL A 38 -6.23 8.50 18.52
N ARG A 39 -7.36 8.60 19.23
CA ARG A 39 -8.63 8.94 18.57
C ARG A 39 -8.52 10.41 18.18
N GLN A 40 -8.58 10.68 16.89
CA GLN A 40 -8.74 12.03 16.36
C GLN A 40 -10.20 12.43 16.61
N ASP A 41 -10.42 13.37 17.54
CA ASP A 41 -11.72 14.02 17.72
C ASP A 41 -11.91 15.04 16.58
N ASP A 42 -12.90 14.79 15.72
CA ASP A 42 -13.42 15.75 14.76
C ASP A 42 -14.27 16.80 15.49
N SER A 43 -13.67 17.95 15.80
CA SER A 43 -14.41 19.16 16.15
C SER A 43 -14.60 20.03 14.90
N SER A 44 -15.81 19.95 14.37
CA SER A 44 -16.39 20.78 13.32
C SER A 44 -16.68 22.22 13.80
N SER A 45 -16.80 23.13 12.83
CA SER A 45 -17.11 24.59 12.85
C SER A 45 -15.89 25.45 12.46
N SER A 46 -15.94 26.42 11.55
CA SER A 46 -17.06 27.11 10.93
C SER A 46 -16.58 27.93 9.71
N ASN A 47 -17.41 27.90 8.66
CA ASN A 47 -17.93 29.00 7.86
C ASN A 47 -17.06 30.27 7.61
N SER A 48 -16.80 30.60 6.34
CA SER A 48 -16.93 31.97 5.81
C SER A 48 -17.05 31.98 4.28
N THR A 49 -17.97 32.81 3.82
CA THR A 49 -18.49 32.99 2.46
C THR A 49 -18.07 34.35 1.92
N SER A 50 -18.16 34.53 0.59
CA SER A 50 -18.21 35.80 -0.21
C SER A 50 -16.82 36.31 -0.67
N ASP A 51 -16.57 36.77 -1.91
CA ASP A 51 -17.37 37.55 -2.87
C ASP A 51 -17.08 37.12 -4.33
N THR A 52 -18.07 36.88 -5.19
CA THR A 52 -18.69 37.79 -6.19
C THR A 52 -17.82 38.91 -6.78
N SER A 53 -17.46 38.77 -8.06
CA SER A 53 -17.42 39.89 -9.01
C SER A 53 -17.62 39.37 -10.43
N SER A 54 -18.69 39.84 -11.05
CA SER A 54 -19.03 39.65 -12.46
C SER A 54 -18.23 40.62 -13.31
N GLU A 55 -17.82 40.23 -14.51
CA GLU A 55 -17.93 41.12 -15.67
C GLU A 55 -18.01 40.35 -16.98
N THR A 56 -18.95 40.80 -17.80
CA THR A 56 -19.34 40.27 -19.09
C THR A 56 -18.69 41.11 -20.18
N SER A 57 -18.07 40.50 -21.16
CA SER A 57 -17.92 41.12 -22.48
C SER A 57 -17.97 40.05 -23.58
N SER A 58 -19.09 40.04 -24.28
CA SER A 58 -19.31 39.30 -25.52
C SER A 58 -18.74 40.10 -26.70
N GLY A 59 -18.09 39.42 -27.65
CA GLY A 59 -17.63 39.98 -28.92
C GLY A 59 -17.20 38.89 -29.89
N ALA A 60 -18.03 38.66 -30.91
CA ALA A 60 -17.90 37.69 -32.00
C ALA A 60 -16.54 37.74 -32.75
N THR A 61 -16.06 36.68 -33.40
CA THR A 61 -16.46 36.31 -34.78
C THR A 61 -15.79 35.00 -35.24
N THR A 62 -16.56 34.27 -36.04
CA THR A 62 -16.30 33.07 -36.85
C THR A 62 -14.98 33.00 -37.63
N THR A 63 -14.44 31.78 -37.83
CA THR A 63 -14.32 31.08 -39.14
C THR A 63 -13.40 29.84 -39.00
N GLY A 64 -13.84 28.68 -39.48
CA GLY A 64 -13.16 27.39 -39.29
C GLY A 64 -12.12 26.99 -40.34
N LYS A 65 -11.38 25.91 -40.05
CA LYS A 65 -10.88 24.93 -41.03
C LYS A 65 -10.39 23.64 -40.33
N THR A 66 -10.67 22.52 -41.00
CA THR A 66 -10.44 21.08 -40.79
C THR A 66 -8.94 20.71 -40.59
N PRO A 67 -8.57 19.53 -40.03
CA PRO A 67 -7.34 19.29 -39.27
C PRO A 67 -6.17 18.76 -40.11
N PRO A 68 -4.91 18.77 -39.62
CA PRO A 68 -3.81 18.13 -40.33
C PRO A 68 -3.58 16.68 -39.88
N LYS A 69 -3.48 15.87 -40.92
CA LYS A 69 -2.99 14.49 -41.09
C LYS A 69 -1.68 14.19 -40.35
N VAL A 70 -1.69 13.12 -39.55
CA VAL A 70 -0.52 12.46 -38.94
C VAL A 70 0.39 11.91 -40.04
N THR A 71 1.68 12.22 -39.98
CA THR A 71 2.72 11.57 -40.81
C THR A 71 3.88 11.15 -39.90
N THR A 72 4.06 9.85 -39.74
CA THR A 72 5.16 9.21 -39.01
C THR A 72 6.45 9.26 -39.84
N THR A 73 7.54 9.78 -39.29
CA THR A 73 8.88 9.63 -39.89
C THR A 73 9.95 9.32 -38.85
N ASN A 74 10.74 8.28 -39.17
CA ASN A 74 11.81 7.64 -38.42
C ASN A 74 12.87 8.64 -37.90
N LEU A 75 13.21 8.56 -36.61
CA LEU A 75 14.36 9.23 -36.00
C LEU A 75 15.57 8.30 -36.05
N ASN A 76 16.50 8.53 -36.98
CA ASN A 76 17.86 7.97 -36.91
C ASN A 76 18.82 8.78 -37.78
N ASN A 77 19.29 9.95 -37.33
CA ASN A 77 20.55 10.52 -37.85
C ASN A 77 21.17 11.51 -36.85
N ALA A 78 22.12 11.02 -36.05
CA ALA A 78 23.17 11.83 -35.46
C ALA A 78 24.33 11.92 -36.49
N GLY A 79 24.85 13.12 -36.76
CA GLY A 79 26.06 13.25 -37.58
C GLY A 79 26.37 14.63 -38.15
N VAL A 80 27.12 15.42 -37.38
CA VAL A 80 28.25 16.30 -37.79
C VAL A 80 28.04 17.33 -38.91
N THR A 81 28.16 18.60 -38.51
CA THR A 81 28.39 19.79 -39.34
C THR A 81 29.61 19.66 -40.26
N THR A 82 29.43 19.91 -41.56
CA THR A 82 30.46 20.51 -42.42
C THR A 82 29.85 21.54 -43.37
N THR A 83 30.64 22.57 -43.60
CA THR A 83 30.39 23.86 -44.27
C THR A 83 30.00 23.71 -45.75
N GLY A 84 28.95 24.41 -46.21
CA GLY A 84 28.61 24.50 -47.63
C GLY A 84 27.36 25.35 -47.96
N LYS A 85 27.60 26.42 -48.74
CA LYS A 85 26.73 27.30 -49.53
C LYS A 85 25.22 27.06 -49.65
N ASP A 86 24.50 28.19 -49.55
CA ASP A 86 23.29 28.58 -50.29
C ASP A 86 22.22 27.51 -50.50
N GLY A 87 21.36 27.36 -49.49
CA GLY A 87 20.06 26.73 -49.61
C GLY A 87 19.09 27.44 -48.67
N ASN A 88 17.99 27.95 -49.22
CA ASN A 88 16.86 28.50 -48.47
C ASN A 88 16.24 27.40 -47.60
N ASN A 89 16.86 27.13 -46.45
CA ASN A 89 16.40 26.14 -45.50
C ASN A 89 15.38 26.85 -44.63
N THR A 90 14.10 26.61 -44.91
CA THR A 90 13.03 26.95 -43.97
C THR A 90 13.26 26.07 -42.76
N THR A 91 14.04 26.56 -41.79
CA THR A 91 14.27 25.89 -40.51
C THR A 91 12.91 25.70 -39.88
N ALA A 92 12.38 24.47 -39.96
CA ALA A 92 11.21 24.08 -39.22
C ALA A 92 11.44 24.50 -37.77
N ALA A 93 10.49 25.24 -37.20
CA ALA A 93 10.56 25.62 -35.80
C ALA A 93 10.81 24.35 -34.97
N PRO A 94 11.75 24.37 -34.01
CA PRO A 94 11.98 23.21 -33.17
C PRO A 94 10.66 22.87 -32.47
N THR A 95 10.13 21.67 -32.72
CA THR A 95 8.93 21.15 -32.07
C THR A 95 9.16 20.83 -30.58
N HIS A 96 10.41 20.97 -30.12
CA HIS A 96 10.87 20.69 -28.77
C HIS A 96 11.73 21.86 -28.26
N THR A 97 11.31 22.49 -27.17
CA THR A 97 12.10 23.55 -26.54
C THR A 97 13.38 22.97 -25.93
N GLN A 98 14.54 23.54 -26.24
CA GLN A 98 15.80 23.10 -25.63
C GLN A 98 16.01 23.82 -24.31
N PHE A 99 16.20 23.05 -23.24
CA PHE A 99 16.56 23.55 -21.93
C PHE A 99 18.07 23.42 -21.68
N PRO A 100 18.66 24.23 -20.79
CA PRO A 100 20.06 24.08 -20.40
C PRO A 100 20.34 22.66 -19.91
N ALA A 101 21.40 22.03 -20.42
CA ALA A 101 21.77 20.66 -20.04
C ALA A 101 22.17 20.51 -18.55
N GLN A 102 22.33 21.62 -17.82
CA GLN A 102 22.59 21.61 -16.38
C GLN A 102 21.31 21.53 -15.54
N ASP A 103 20.15 21.75 -16.14
CA ASP A 103 18.88 21.70 -15.42
C ASP A 103 18.49 20.25 -15.16
N ALA A 104 17.86 20.03 -14.01
CA ALA A 104 17.35 18.71 -13.65
C ALA A 104 16.15 18.34 -14.53
N ALA A 105 15.95 17.04 -14.73
CA ALA A 105 14.71 16.54 -15.31
C ALA A 105 13.53 16.77 -14.36
N GLY A 106 12.35 16.97 -14.93
CA GLY A 106 11.09 17.03 -14.22
C GLY A 106 10.77 15.69 -13.55
N ASN A 107 10.32 15.71 -12.30
CA ASN A 107 9.98 14.50 -11.54
C ASN A 107 8.58 14.60 -10.95
N VAL A 108 7.92 13.45 -10.83
CA VAL A 108 6.65 13.31 -10.12
C VAL A 108 6.90 13.03 -8.64
N VAL A 109 6.19 13.75 -7.78
CA VAL A 109 6.19 13.56 -6.34
C VAL A 109 4.77 13.22 -5.89
N MET A 110 4.59 12.02 -5.34
CA MET A 110 3.30 11.57 -4.83
C MET A 110 2.87 12.40 -3.62
N VAL A 111 1.61 12.87 -3.65
CA VAL A 111 0.94 13.61 -2.57
C VAL A 111 -0.13 12.76 -1.91
N THR A 112 -0.91 12.02 -2.71
CA THR A 112 -1.96 11.09 -2.24
C THR A 112 -1.68 9.71 -2.83
N PRO A 113 -1.48 8.67 -2.00
CA PRO A 113 -1.61 8.65 -0.54
C PRO A 113 -0.50 9.45 0.17
N ALA A 114 -0.79 9.94 1.38
CA ALA A 114 0.15 10.73 2.15
C ALA A 114 1.48 9.98 2.34
N ALA A 115 2.61 10.68 2.16
CA ALA A 115 3.95 10.08 2.30
C ALA A 115 4.22 9.50 3.72
N THR A 116 3.41 9.86 4.71
CA THR A 116 3.47 9.33 6.08
C THR A 116 2.78 7.98 6.26
N ALA A 117 2.09 7.46 5.23
CA ALA A 117 1.49 6.14 5.26
C ALA A 117 2.60 5.07 5.37
N GLN A 118 2.81 4.57 6.58
CA GLN A 118 3.81 3.53 6.81
C GLN A 118 3.31 2.21 6.23
N GLY A 119 3.99 1.71 5.19
CA GLY A 119 3.73 0.41 4.56
C GLY A 119 3.31 0.51 3.09
N THR A 120 3.12 -0.66 2.47
CA THR A 120 2.59 -0.75 1.10
C THR A 120 1.12 -0.37 1.12
N ASN A 121 0.73 0.62 0.30
CA ASN A 121 -0.67 0.99 0.14
C ASN A 121 -1.44 -0.15 -0.52
N LEU A 122 -2.57 -0.56 0.08
CA LEU A 122 -3.41 -1.65 -0.41
C LEU A 122 -4.75 -1.09 -0.87
N TYR A 123 -5.12 -1.43 -2.10
CA TYR A 123 -6.39 -1.05 -2.70
C TYR A 123 -7.22 -2.28 -3.01
N LYS A 124 -8.53 -2.18 -2.78
CA LYS A 124 -9.48 -3.24 -3.05
C LYS A 124 -9.89 -3.20 -4.52
N ILE A 125 -9.81 -4.33 -5.21
CA ILE A 125 -10.35 -4.48 -6.56
C ILE A 125 -11.88 -4.40 -6.45
N GLY A 126 -12.49 -3.52 -7.25
CA GLY A 126 -13.91 -3.18 -7.19
C GLY A 126 -14.22 -1.86 -6.49
N ASP A 127 -13.22 -1.16 -5.95
CA ASP A 127 -13.37 0.19 -5.38
C ASP A 127 -12.61 1.24 -6.23
N THR A 128 -12.97 2.52 -6.07
CA THR A 128 -12.26 3.63 -6.72
C THR A 128 -10.99 3.97 -5.96
N VAL A 129 -9.86 3.92 -6.67
CA VAL A 129 -8.54 4.33 -6.18
C VAL A 129 -8.30 5.78 -6.56
N THR A 130 -7.75 6.59 -5.65
CA THR A 130 -7.39 7.98 -5.95
C THR A 130 -5.91 8.21 -5.70
N TRP A 131 -5.23 8.76 -6.69
CA TRP A 131 -3.85 9.19 -6.59
C TRP A 131 -3.77 10.69 -6.86
N GLY A 132 -2.85 11.34 -6.16
CA GLY A 132 -2.57 12.75 -6.36
C GLY A 132 -1.07 12.95 -6.33
N TRP A 133 -0.55 13.78 -7.23
CA TRP A 133 0.88 14.06 -7.29
C TRP A 133 1.13 15.50 -7.73
N ASN A 134 2.35 15.96 -7.46
CA ASN A 134 2.86 17.23 -7.90
C ASN A 134 4.09 17.02 -8.79
N TYR A 135 4.44 18.02 -9.58
CA TYR A 135 5.62 18.03 -10.44
C TYR A 135 6.71 18.90 -9.83
N THR A 136 7.96 18.47 -9.96
CA THR A 136 9.15 19.20 -9.50
C THR A 136 10.13 19.34 -10.64
N ASN A 137 10.84 20.47 -10.74
CA ASN A 137 11.82 20.76 -11.81
C ASN A 137 11.27 20.66 -13.25
N LEU A 138 9.96 20.83 -13.42
CA LEU A 138 9.30 20.82 -14.72
C LEU A 138 9.36 22.23 -15.32
N GLN A 139 9.98 22.38 -16.48
CA GLN A 139 10.09 23.65 -17.21
C GLN A 139 9.30 23.62 -18.52
N GLY A 140 9.29 22.48 -19.21
CA GLY A 140 8.43 22.21 -20.35
C GLY A 140 7.02 21.84 -19.89
N THR A 141 6.00 22.31 -20.60
CA THR A 141 4.62 21.88 -20.36
C THR A 141 4.36 20.57 -21.12
N PRO A 142 4.04 19.46 -20.43
CA PRO A 142 3.68 18.21 -21.09
C PRO A 142 2.44 18.40 -21.96
N THR A 143 2.36 17.71 -23.09
CA THR A 143 1.18 17.81 -23.97
C THR A 143 -0.02 17.10 -23.35
N ALA A 144 0.21 15.91 -22.80
CA ALA A 144 -0.72 15.18 -21.99
C ALA A 144 0.03 14.18 -21.10
N ILE A 145 -0.68 13.63 -20.12
CA ILE A 145 -0.09 12.67 -19.18
C ILE A 145 -0.69 11.29 -19.47
N ASP A 146 0.17 10.29 -19.48
CA ASP A 146 -0.24 8.89 -19.56
C ASP A 146 0.03 8.23 -18.21
N VAL A 147 -0.92 7.40 -17.77
CA VAL A 147 -0.80 6.63 -16.53
C VAL A 147 -1.02 5.17 -16.83
N LEU A 148 -0.03 4.37 -16.48
CA LEU A 148 -0.11 2.91 -16.56
C LEU A 148 0.36 2.29 -15.26
N VAL A 149 0.00 1.03 -15.07
CA VAL A 149 0.47 0.23 -13.94
C VAL A 149 1.16 -1.01 -14.46
N SER A 150 2.27 -1.37 -13.83
CA SER A 150 3.07 -2.53 -14.21
C SER A 150 3.14 -3.52 -13.07
N ILE A 151 3.02 -4.81 -13.39
CA ILE A 151 3.15 -5.90 -12.42
C ILE A 151 4.59 -6.42 -12.46
N GLN A 152 5.22 -6.55 -11.29
CA GLN A 152 6.61 -7.05 -11.20
C GLN A 152 6.74 -8.54 -11.57
N THR A 153 5.75 -9.36 -11.20
CA THR A 153 5.78 -10.82 -11.37
C THR A 153 5.55 -11.26 -12.81
N LEU A 154 4.67 -10.58 -13.54
CA LEU A 154 4.23 -10.96 -14.89
C LEU A 154 4.83 -10.09 -15.99
N SER A 155 5.51 -8.98 -15.64
CA SER A 155 5.97 -7.95 -16.60
C SER A 155 4.86 -7.40 -17.51
N SER A 156 3.59 -7.60 -17.13
CA SER A 156 2.43 -7.05 -17.83
C SER A 156 2.22 -5.60 -17.44
N THR A 157 1.79 -4.79 -18.40
CA THR A 157 1.45 -3.39 -18.23
C THR A 157 -0.02 -3.17 -18.55
N TYR A 158 -0.75 -2.56 -17.62
CA TYR A 158 -2.15 -2.21 -17.75
C TYR A 158 -2.24 -0.69 -17.92
N THR A 159 -2.77 -0.26 -19.06
CA THR A 159 -2.91 1.16 -19.36
C THR A 159 -4.18 1.68 -18.72
N LEU A 160 -4.07 2.66 -17.82
CA LEU A 160 -5.21 3.20 -17.09
C LEU A 160 -5.83 4.39 -17.81
N THR A 161 -4.98 5.29 -18.30
CA THR A 161 -5.39 6.41 -19.14
C THR A 161 -4.29 6.73 -20.14
N GLN A 162 -4.71 7.14 -21.33
CA GLN A 162 -3.87 7.73 -22.36
C GLN A 162 -4.41 9.13 -22.60
N ASN A 163 -3.53 10.14 -22.57
CA ASN A 163 -3.84 11.53 -22.85
C ASN A 163 -4.78 12.18 -21.81
N MET A 164 -4.40 12.13 -20.52
CA MET A 164 -5.07 12.96 -19.51
C MET A 164 -4.53 14.39 -19.55
N THR A 165 -5.40 15.38 -19.30
CA THR A 165 -5.01 16.79 -19.29
C THR A 165 -3.99 17.06 -18.19
N PHE A 166 -2.95 17.84 -18.52
CA PHE A 166 -1.94 18.26 -17.56
C PHE A 166 -2.52 19.28 -16.56
N GLU A 167 -2.41 18.98 -15.27
CA GLU A 167 -2.84 19.84 -14.16
C GLU A 167 -1.81 19.77 -13.02
N THR A 168 -1.70 20.84 -12.21
CA THR A 168 -0.76 20.90 -11.09
C THR A 168 -1.46 21.48 -9.85
N PRO A 169 -1.71 20.69 -8.78
CA PRO A 169 -1.42 19.25 -8.64
C PRO A 169 -2.34 18.39 -9.50
N ALA A 170 -1.83 17.26 -9.99
CA ALA A 170 -2.62 16.30 -10.74
C ALA A 170 -3.35 15.36 -9.78
N VAL A 171 -4.61 15.05 -10.08
CA VAL A 171 -5.42 14.07 -9.35
C VAL A 171 -6.01 13.09 -10.34
N PHE A 172 -5.74 11.80 -10.14
CA PHE A 172 -6.28 10.73 -10.96
C PHE A 172 -7.14 9.79 -10.11
N LYS A 173 -8.37 9.56 -10.58
CA LYS A 173 -9.30 8.60 -9.99
C LYS A 173 -9.43 7.42 -10.92
N TRP A 174 -9.15 6.24 -10.40
CA TRP A 174 -9.22 4.99 -11.12
C TRP A 174 -10.32 4.11 -10.56
N ASP A 175 -11.34 3.84 -11.36
CA ASP A 175 -12.35 2.84 -11.04
C ASP A 175 -11.87 1.45 -11.49
N THR A 176 -11.44 0.64 -10.52
CA THR A 176 -10.96 -0.72 -10.78
C THR A 176 -12.08 -1.68 -11.17
N GLN A 177 -13.33 -1.38 -10.81
CA GLN A 177 -14.48 -2.17 -11.21
C GLN A 177 -14.77 -1.93 -12.69
N GLN A 178 -14.88 -0.66 -13.08
CA GLN A 178 -15.11 -0.27 -14.47
C GLN A 178 -14.01 -0.84 -15.38
N TYR A 179 -12.75 -0.77 -14.93
CA TYR A 179 -11.63 -1.32 -15.69
C TYR A 179 -11.79 -2.82 -15.96
N ASN A 180 -12.17 -3.61 -14.95
CA ASN A 180 -12.40 -5.05 -15.10
C ASN A 180 -13.61 -5.37 -15.97
N ASP A 181 -14.66 -4.54 -15.92
CA ASP A 181 -15.86 -4.69 -16.75
C ASP A 181 -15.54 -4.44 -18.24
N GLU A 182 -14.65 -3.50 -18.53
CA GLU A 182 -14.16 -3.22 -19.89
C GLU A 182 -13.14 -4.28 -20.38
N HIS A 183 -12.39 -4.89 -19.45
CA HIS A 183 -11.31 -5.85 -19.75
C HIS A 183 -11.63 -7.27 -19.23
N VAL A 184 -12.79 -7.82 -19.62
CA VAL A 184 -13.28 -9.14 -19.15
C VAL A 184 -12.29 -10.30 -19.41
N GLY A 185 -11.44 -10.18 -20.44
CA GLY A 185 -10.42 -11.20 -20.78
C GLY A 185 -9.07 -11.02 -20.08
N ASP A 186 -8.80 -9.87 -19.47
CA ASP A 186 -7.53 -9.52 -18.82
C ASP A 186 -7.81 -8.72 -17.53
N GLN A 187 -8.48 -9.40 -16.60
CA GLN A 187 -8.84 -8.82 -15.31
C GLN A 187 -7.60 -8.58 -14.46
N LEU A 188 -7.64 -7.54 -13.63
CA LEU A 188 -6.55 -7.18 -12.73
C LEU A 188 -6.30 -8.29 -11.69
N PRO A 189 -5.15 -9.00 -11.70
CA PRO A 189 -4.83 -9.97 -10.65
C PRO A 189 -4.51 -9.31 -9.31
N THR A 190 -4.65 -10.08 -8.22
CA THR A 190 -4.18 -9.69 -6.88
C THR A 190 -2.65 -9.80 -6.83
N ASP A 191 -1.96 -8.67 -6.95
CA ASP A 191 -0.49 -8.59 -6.94
C ASP A 191 0.00 -7.19 -6.52
N GLN A 192 1.32 -7.00 -6.48
CA GLN A 192 1.97 -5.72 -6.31
C GLN A 192 2.20 -5.02 -7.66
N TYR A 193 1.68 -3.81 -7.75
CA TYR A 193 1.74 -2.95 -8.91
C TYR A 193 2.70 -1.79 -8.67
N THR A 194 3.29 -1.31 -9.76
CA THR A 194 4.10 -0.09 -9.79
C THR A 194 3.39 0.91 -10.69
N LEU A 195 3.06 2.07 -10.14
CA LEU A 195 2.47 3.18 -10.88
C LEU A 195 3.55 3.81 -11.77
N VAL A 196 3.23 3.96 -13.05
CA VAL A 196 4.10 4.61 -14.02
C VAL A 196 3.37 5.80 -14.64
N ILE A 197 3.99 6.97 -14.55
CA ILE A 197 3.45 8.23 -15.06
C ILE A 197 4.49 8.82 -16.00
N TYR A 198 4.09 9.19 -17.21
CA TYR A 198 4.98 9.76 -18.21
C TYR A 198 4.21 10.71 -19.14
N ASP A 199 4.95 11.50 -19.92
CA ASP A 199 4.39 12.40 -20.94
C ASP A 199 3.97 11.60 -22.19
N SER A 200 2.81 11.91 -22.78
CA SER A 200 2.27 11.21 -23.94
C SER A 200 3.16 11.32 -25.20
N ASP A 201 4.01 12.34 -25.30
CA ASP A 201 5.01 12.46 -26.39
C ASP A 201 6.22 11.51 -26.20
N GLY A 202 6.35 10.93 -25.01
CA GLY A 202 7.44 10.04 -24.63
C GLY A 202 7.03 8.57 -24.61
N SER A 203 7.80 7.80 -23.84
CA SER A 203 7.54 6.40 -23.54
C SER A 203 7.84 6.11 -22.08
N PRO A 204 7.29 5.03 -21.51
CA PRO A 204 7.54 4.65 -20.11
C PRO A 204 9.02 4.38 -19.78
N LYS A 205 9.85 4.18 -20.81
CA LYS A 205 11.30 3.90 -20.71
C LYS A 205 12.15 4.99 -21.35
N SER A 206 11.55 6.14 -21.69
CA SER A 206 12.30 7.25 -22.26
C SER A 206 13.37 7.74 -21.28
N THR A 207 14.51 8.15 -21.83
CA THR A 207 15.57 8.78 -21.06
C THR A 207 15.09 10.13 -20.52
N ALA A 208 15.42 10.42 -19.27
CA ALA A 208 15.12 11.69 -18.65
C ALA A 208 15.87 12.83 -19.39
N GLU A 209 15.14 13.87 -19.78
CA GLU A 209 15.67 15.07 -20.44
C GLU A 209 15.54 16.28 -19.49
N ALA A 210 16.50 17.20 -19.55
CA ALA A 210 16.48 18.42 -18.75
C ALA A 210 15.19 19.23 -19.02
N GLY A 211 14.51 19.67 -17.96
CA GLY A 211 13.30 20.47 -18.06
C GLY A 211 12.01 19.73 -18.47
N TYR A 212 12.08 18.49 -18.96
CA TYR A 212 10.92 17.67 -19.31
C TYR A 212 10.60 16.63 -18.25
N LEU A 213 9.36 16.13 -18.27
CA LEU A 213 8.91 15.11 -17.34
C LEU A 213 9.63 13.77 -17.61
N ALA A 214 10.41 13.31 -16.63
CA ALA A 214 10.96 11.96 -16.65
C ALA A 214 9.87 10.92 -16.31
N PRO A 215 9.89 9.72 -16.92
CA PRO A 215 9.00 8.64 -16.54
C PRO A 215 9.16 8.29 -15.05
N PHE A 216 8.07 8.41 -14.30
CA PHE A 216 8.02 8.08 -12.89
C PHE A 216 7.70 6.60 -12.70
N SER A 217 8.38 5.93 -11.78
CA SER A 217 8.08 4.53 -11.37
C SER A 217 8.33 4.29 -9.87
N GLY A 218 8.29 5.36 -9.07
CA GLY A 218 8.67 5.33 -7.65
C GLY A 218 7.58 4.81 -6.71
N PHE A 219 6.33 4.74 -7.15
CA PHE A 219 5.20 4.37 -6.28
C PHE A 219 4.76 2.93 -6.50
N LYS A 220 4.84 2.12 -5.43
CA LYS A 220 4.41 0.73 -5.41
C LYS A 220 3.22 0.55 -4.48
N PHE A 221 2.23 -0.22 -4.92
CA PHE A 221 1.01 -0.50 -4.17
C PHE A 221 0.55 -1.95 -4.42
N GLY A 222 -0.31 -2.48 -3.58
CA GLY A 222 -0.92 -3.80 -3.76
C GLY A 222 -2.39 -3.66 -4.14
N LEU A 223 -2.84 -4.49 -5.07
CA LEU A 223 -4.26 -4.70 -5.32
C LEU A 223 -4.67 -6.05 -4.76
N TYR A 224 -5.85 -6.11 -4.14
CA TYR A 224 -6.38 -7.35 -3.61
C TYR A 224 -7.86 -7.54 -3.93
N GLU A 225 -8.23 -8.78 -4.19
CA GLU A 225 -9.63 -9.17 -4.32
C GLU A 225 -10.23 -9.42 -2.93
N PRO A 226 -11.36 -8.76 -2.59
CA PRO A 226 -12.04 -9.02 -1.33
C PRO A 226 -12.68 -10.41 -1.36
N ARG A 227 -12.57 -11.16 -0.26
CA ARG A 227 -13.40 -12.37 -0.11
C ARG A 227 -14.86 -11.97 0.01
N LYS A 228 -15.75 -12.78 -0.57
CA LYS A 228 -17.20 -12.62 -0.40
C LYS A 228 -17.55 -12.60 1.09
N ALA A 229 -18.40 -11.66 1.49
CA ALA A 229 -18.91 -11.58 2.85
C ALA A 229 -19.69 -12.87 3.17
N VAL A 230 -19.28 -13.55 4.23
CA VAL A 230 -19.98 -14.73 4.76
C VAL A 230 -20.83 -14.27 5.94
N PRO A 231 -22.13 -14.57 5.96
CA PRO A 231 -22.98 -14.22 7.10
C PRO A 231 -22.55 -14.98 8.38
N ILE A 232 -22.82 -14.38 9.54
CA ILE A 232 -22.26 -14.79 10.85
C ILE A 232 -22.69 -16.21 11.24
N ASP A 233 -23.84 -16.66 10.75
CA ASP A 233 -24.35 -18.02 10.93
C ASP A 233 -23.46 -19.10 10.29
N GLN A 234 -22.71 -18.76 9.24
CA GLN A 234 -21.81 -19.66 8.52
C GLN A 234 -20.32 -19.35 8.76
N TRP A 235 -20.01 -18.29 9.50
CA TRP A 235 -18.63 -17.92 9.81
C TRP A 235 -18.03 -18.86 10.87
N GLN A 236 -17.20 -19.80 10.41
CA GLN A 236 -16.40 -20.65 11.30
C GLN A 236 -15.01 -20.03 11.47
N CYS A 237 -14.71 -19.54 12.67
CA CYS A 237 -13.39 -19.05 12.97
C CYS A 237 -12.39 -20.21 13.11
N ALA A 238 -11.45 -20.31 12.18
CA ALA A 238 -10.43 -21.36 12.15
C ALA A 238 -9.58 -21.42 13.44
N THR A 239 -9.45 -20.30 14.17
CA THR A 239 -8.68 -20.18 15.41
C THR A 239 -9.53 -19.99 16.67
N CYS A 240 -10.83 -19.71 16.55
CA CYS A 240 -11.70 -19.44 17.71
C CYS A 240 -12.46 -20.69 18.17
N THR A 241 -12.27 -21.85 17.53
CA THR A 241 -12.73 -23.09 18.14
C THR A 241 -11.90 -23.33 19.39
N THR A 242 -12.49 -23.08 20.54
CA THR A 242 -12.08 -23.55 21.87
C THR A 242 -12.05 -25.09 21.98
N SER A 243 -11.98 -25.79 20.86
CA SER A 243 -11.55 -27.17 20.81
C SER A 243 -10.03 -27.16 20.84
N LEU A 244 -9.49 -27.33 22.05
CA LEU A 244 -8.12 -27.81 22.31
C LEU A 244 -7.61 -28.58 21.10
N GLY A 245 -6.63 -28.03 20.39
CA GLY A 245 -6.04 -28.68 19.22
C GLY A 245 -5.52 -30.07 19.60
N SER A 246 -5.28 -30.96 18.63
CA SER A 246 -4.76 -32.31 18.92
C SER A 246 -3.50 -32.28 19.80
N THR A 247 -2.67 -31.25 19.66
CA THR A 247 -1.47 -31.02 20.46
C THR A 247 -1.81 -30.63 21.90
N GLU A 248 -2.83 -29.80 22.09
CA GLU A 248 -3.26 -29.33 23.42
C GLU A 248 -3.99 -30.44 24.19
N ARG A 249 -4.80 -31.27 23.52
CA ARG A 249 -5.37 -32.49 24.11
C ARG A 249 -4.30 -33.49 24.55
N ARG A 250 -3.22 -33.63 23.76
CA ARG A 250 -2.06 -34.46 24.13
C ARG A 250 -1.29 -33.87 25.31
N ALA A 251 -1.13 -32.54 25.37
CA ALA A 251 -0.46 -31.85 26.47
C ALA A 251 -1.25 -31.99 27.78
N ILE A 252 -2.57 -31.80 27.75
CA ILE A 252 -3.45 -32.00 28.91
C ILE A 252 -3.47 -33.48 29.32
N GLY A 253 -3.51 -34.40 28.36
CA GLY A 253 -3.43 -35.84 28.64
C GLY A 253 -2.12 -36.25 29.33
N MET A 254 -0.98 -35.71 28.87
CA MET A 254 0.32 -35.95 29.50
C MET A 254 0.40 -35.33 30.90
N ALA A 255 -0.11 -34.11 31.09
CA ALA A 255 -0.15 -33.45 32.40
C ALA A 255 -1.01 -34.23 33.40
N ALA A 256 -2.19 -34.71 32.97
CA ALA A 256 -3.06 -35.54 33.79
C ALA A 256 -2.40 -36.87 34.17
N ALA A 257 -1.75 -37.55 33.21
CA ALA A 257 -1.03 -38.80 33.45
C ALA A 257 0.11 -38.63 34.46
N MET A 258 0.92 -37.57 34.32
CA MET A 258 1.99 -37.28 35.28
C MET A 258 1.44 -36.98 36.67
N SER A 259 0.32 -36.26 36.79
CA SER A 259 -0.33 -36.02 38.08
C SER A 259 -0.86 -37.31 38.73
N ALA A 260 -1.40 -38.24 37.92
CA ALA A 260 -1.90 -39.51 38.44
C ALA A 260 -0.74 -40.39 38.94
N VAL A 261 0.35 -40.44 38.18
CA VAL A 261 1.56 -41.19 38.57
C VAL A 261 2.15 -40.64 39.87
N THR A 262 2.22 -39.32 40.05
CA THR A 262 2.73 -38.74 41.30
C THR A 262 1.82 -39.07 42.47
N VAL A 263 0.50 -38.87 42.34
CA VAL A 263 -0.45 -39.18 43.42
C VAL A 263 -0.40 -40.67 43.79
N LEU A 264 -0.39 -41.57 42.82
CA LEU A 264 -0.30 -43.01 43.07
C LEU A 264 1.04 -43.42 43.69
N SER A 265 2.15 -42.81 43.26
CA SER A 265 3.48 -43.08 43.82
C SER A 265 3.59 -42.60 45.26
N PHE A 266 3.12 -41.39 45.57
CA PHE A 266 3.07 -40.89 46.94
C PHE A 266 2.11 -41.71 47.81
N THR A 267 0.96 -42.14 47.28
CA THR A 267 0.00 -42.99 48.01
C THR A 267 0.62 -44.35 48.32
N TRP A 268 1.32 -44.97 47.36
CA TRP A 268 2.06 -46.21 47.57
C TRP A 268 3.17 -46.06 48.61
N PHE A 269 3.88 -44.92 48.62
CA PHE A 269 4.94 -44.66 49.58
C PHE A 269 4.42 -44.37 51.00
N VAL A 270 3.24 -43.73 51.13
CA VAL A 270 2.62 -43.40 52.42
C VAL A 270 1.88 -44.59 53.05
N VAL A 271 1.25 -45.45 52.24
CA VAL A 271 0.50 -46.63 52.70
C VAL A 271 1.35 -47.91 52.67
N GLY A 272 2.60 -47.81 52.21
CA GLY A 272 3.48 -48.92 51.84
C GLY A 272 3.41 -50.15 52.73
N PHE A 273 3.26 -51.33 52.11
CA PHE A 273 3.53 -52.67 52.67
C PHE A 273 2.94 -52.99 54.07
N GLY A 274 1.92 -52.25 54.53
CA GLY A 274 1.23 -52.50 55.80
C GLY A 274 -0.22 -52.99 55.67
N GLY A 275 -0.75 -53.05 54.44
CA GLY A 275 -2.14 -53.48 54.16
C GLY A 275 -2.29 -54.91 53.63
N LEU A 276 -1.22 -55.71 53.63
CA LEU A 276 -1.22 -57.11 53.23
C LEU A 276 -0.66 -58.00 54.36
N VAL A 277 -1.28 -57.86 55.53
CA VAL A 277 -1.37 -58.89 56.58
C VAL A 277 -2.83 -59.01 56.97
#